data_AF-A0A1G3ASU9-F1
#
_entry.id   AF-A0A1G3ASU9-F1
#
_cell.length_a   1.000
_cell.length_b   1.000
_cell.length_c   1.000
_cell.angle_alpha   90.00
_cell.angle_beta   90.00
_cell.angle_gamma   90.00
#
_symmetry.space_group_name_H-M   'P 1'
#
loop_
_entity.id
_entity.type
_entity.pdbx_description
1 polymer ?
#
loop_
_entity_poly.entity_id
_entity_poly.type
_entity_poly.pdbx_seq_one_letter_code
_entity_poly.pdbx_strand_id
1 'polypeptide(L)'
;MAVAAPTAEDRKNIEQLPEADRKLALAQRICPVTQAALGSMGVPIKITLRGRPVFLCCKGCVGMAKRNPDEILRKLVEATSTVPR
;
A
#
# COMPACT_ATOMS: atom_id res chain seq x y z
N MET A 1 -19.94 3.45 0.80
CA MET A 1 -19.44 2.44 -0.16
C MET A 1 -18.27 1.74 0.50
N ALA A 2 -18.35 0.42 0.68
CA ALA A 2 -17.50 -0.35 1.58
C ALA A 2 -16.05 -0.41 1.07
N VAL A 3 -15.11 0.18 1.80
CA VAL A 3 -13.69 -0.18 1.70
C VAL A 3 -13.57 -1.58 2.32
N ALA A 4 -13.88 -2.58 1.50
CA ALA A 4 -13.77 -3.97 1.89
C ALA A 4 -12.28 -4.34 2.00
N ALA A 5 -11.97 -5.13 3.02
CA ALA A 5 -10.68 -5.80 3.17
C ALA A 5 -10.22 -6.46 1.87
N PRO A 6 -8.90 -6.65 1.66
CA PRO A 6 -8.39 -7.29 0.46
C PRO A 6 -9.05 -8.66 0.23
N THR A 7 -9.75 -8.77 -0.89
CA THR A 7 -10.39 -9.95 -1.46
C THR A 7 -9.35 -11.01 -1.87
N ALA A 8 -9.81 -12.19 -2.28
CA ALA A 8 -8.91 -13.27 -2.69
C ALA A 8 -8.01 -12.88 -3.89
N GLU A 9 -8.53 -12.08 -4.81
CA GLU A 9 -7.77 -11.55 -5.96
C GLU A 9 -6.69 -10.56 -5.50
N ASP A 10 -6.99 -9.74 -4.51
CA ASP A 10 -6.04 -8.80 -3.92
C ASP A 10 -4.87 -9.54 -3.28
N ARG A 11 -5.15 -10.66 -2.60
CA ARG A 11 -4.13 -11.52 -2.02
C ARG A 11 -3.25 -12.16 -3.09
N LYS A 12 -3.82 -12.66 -4.19
CA LYS A 12 -3.03 -13.17 -5.34
C LYS A 12 -2.07 -12.12 -5.89
N ASN A 13 -2.51 -10.87 -5.97
CA ASN A 13 -1.66 -9.77 -6.40
C ASN A 13 -0.53 -9.48 -5.40
N ILE A 14 -0.81 -9.56 -4.11
CA ILE A 14 0.20 -9.42 -3.05
C ILE A 14 1.15 -10.62 -3.00
N GLU A 15 0.70 -11.82 -3.38
CA GLU A 15 1.50 -13.05 -3.44
C GLU A 15 2.50 -13.07 -4.60
N GLN A 16 2.31 -12.23 -5.61
CA GLN A 16 3.30 -12.02 -6.68
C GLN A 16 4.53 -11.24 -6.19
N LEU A 17 4.48 -10.65 -5.00
CA LEU A 17 5.62 -9.99 -4.37
C LEU A 17 6.51 -10.99 -3.60
N PRO A 18 7.80 -10.65 -3.41
CA PRO A 18 8.67 -11.40 -2.50
C PRO A 18 8.04 -11.54 -1.11
N GLU A 19 8.31 -12.63 -0.39
CA GLU A 19 7.69 -12.90 0.91
C GLU A 19 7.84 -11.75 1.93
N ALA A 20 8.99 -11.07 1.92
CA ALA A 20 9.25 -9.91 2.77
C ALA A 20 8.27 -8.75 2.46
N ASP A 21 8.01 -8.51 1.18
CA ASP A 21 7.14 -7.45 0.69
C ASP A 21 5.67 -7.83 0.82
N ARG A 22 5.33 -9.11 0.63
CA ARG A 22 4.00 -9.67 0.87
C ARG A 22 3.57 -9.49 2.33
N LYS A 23 4.44 -9.80 3.29
CA LYS A 23 4.15 -9.59 4.73
C LYS A 23 3.91 -8.11 5.05
N LEU A 24 4.73 -7.21 4.51
CA LEU A 24 4.58 -5.78 4.74
C LEU A 24 3.33 -5.20 4.06
N ALA A 25 3.01 -5.62 2.84
CA ALA A 25 1.79 -5.24 2.14
C ALA A 25 0.53 -5.75 2.87
N LEU A 26 0.58 -6.97 3.41
CA LEU A 26 -0.48 -7.54 4.25
C LEU A 26 -0.54 -6.92 5.66
N ALA A 27 0.55 -6.35 6.16
CA ALA A 27 0.56 -5.60 7.41
C ALA A 27 -0.06 -4.21 7.19
N GLN A 28 0.26 -3.56 6.07
CA GLN A 28 -0.30 -2.26 5.72
C GLN A 28 -1.78 -2.37 5.34
N ARG A 29 -2.16 -3.37 4.53
CA ARG A 29 -3.51 -3.67 3.96
C ARG A 29 -4.17 -2.56 3.15
N ILE A 30 -3.83 -1.31 3.40
CA ILE A 30 -4.45 -0.10 2.87
C ILE A 30 -3.39 0.72 2.14
N CYS A 31 -3.75 1.29 0.99
CA CYS A 31 -2.93 2.20 0.22
C CYS A 31 -2.97 3.59 0.87
N PRO A 32 -1.83 4.21 1.23
CA PRO A 32 -1.81 5.55 1.82
C PRO A 32 -2.27 6.62 0.84
N VAL A 33 -2.29 6.37 -0.47
CA VAL A 33 -2.73 7.34 -1.47
C VAL A 33 -4.26 7.45 -1.48
N THR A 34 -4.93 6.31 -1.68
CA THR A 34 -6.37 6.24 -1.93
C THR A 34 -7.19 5.77 -0.73
N GLN A 35 -6.53 5.36 0.36
CA GLN A 35 -7.13 4.68 1.52
C GLN A 35 -7.92 3.41 1.14
N ALA A 36 -7.67 2.85 -0.05
CA ALA A 36 -8.28 1.61 -0.53
C ALA A 36 -7.41 0.39 -0.20
N ALA A 37 -7.97 -0.81 -0.28
CA ALA A 37 -7.22 -2.05 -0.06
C ALA A 37 -6.06 -2.21 -1.07
N LEU A 38 -4.89 -2.58 -0.57
CA LEU A 38 -3.75 -3.02 -1.39
C LEU A 38 -4.14 -4.29 -2.16
N GLY A 39 -3.81 -4.34 -3.45
CA GLY A 39 -4.15 -5.47 -4.32
C GLY A 39 -5.39 -5.26 -5.19
N SER A 40 -6.28 -4.32 -4.82
CA SER A 40 -7.56 -4.05 -5.52
C SER A 40 -7.41 -3.57 -6.96
N MET A 41 -6.24 -3.04 -7.31
CA MET A 41 -5.95 -2.57 -8.67
C MET A 41 -4.71 -3.23 -9.28
N GLY A 42 -4.31 -4.41 -8.77
CA GLY A 42 -3.17 -5.18 -9.28
C GLY A 42 -2.04 -5.37 -8.28
N VAL A 43 -0.88 -5.82 -8.79
CA VAL A 43 0.32 -6.14 -7.99
C VAL A 43 0.82 -4.90 -7.25
N PRO A 44 0.90 -4.94 -5.90
CA PRO A 44 1.39 -3.80 -5.15
C PRO A 44 2.87 -3.55 -5.45
N ILE A 45 3.30 -2.30 -5.38
CA ILE A 45 4.69 -1.91 -5.66
C ILE A 45 5.28 -1.28 -4.41
N LYS A 46 6.43 -1.80 -4.00
CA LYS A 46 7.26 -1.21 -2.96
C LYS A 46 8.12 -0.10 -3.55
N ILE A 47 8.05 1.06 -2.94
CA ILE A 47 8.98 2.16 -3.19
C ILE A 47 9.53 2.70 -1.88
N THR A 48 10.77 3.17 -1.89
CA THR A 48 11.37 3.80 -0.71
C THR A 48 11.24 5.31 -0.85
N LEU A 49 10.46 5.95 0.04
CA LEU A 49 10.32 7.40 0.12
C LEU A 49 10.98 7.89 1.40
N ARG A 50 11.98 8.78 1.28
CA ARG A 50 12.74 9.33 2.42
C ARG A 50 13.18 8.26 3.44
N GLY A 51 13.65 7.11 2.95
CA GLY A 51 14.11 6.00 3.79
C GLY A 51 13.02 5.13 4.41
N ARG A 52 11.73 5.38 4.12
CA ARG A 52 10.62 4.51 4.55
C ARG A 52 10.12 3.66 3.38
N PRO A 53 9.94 2.34 3.58
CA PRO A 53 9.33 1.48 2.58
C PRO A 53 7.82 1.76 2.51
N VAL A 54 7.32 2.02 1.31
CA VAL A 54 5.93 2.37 1.02
C VAL A 54 5.35 1.39 0.01
N PHE A 55 4.21 0.79 0.36
CA PHE A 55 3.48 -0.10 -0.54
C PHE A 55 2.31 0.64 -1.19
N LEU A 56 2.21 0.50 -2.50
CA LEU A 56 1.21 1.17 -3.33
C LEU A 56 0.41 0.16 -4.13
N CYS A 57 -0.89 0.40 -4.33
CA CYS A 57 -1.79 -0.56 -4.98
C CYS A 57 -1.63 -0.68 -6.50
N CYS A 58 -0.96 0.27 -7.18
CA CYS A 58 -0.78 0.22 -8.64
C CYS A 58 0.39 1.12 -9.11
N LYS A 59 0.84 0.92 -10.37
CA LYS A 59 1.85 1.80 -11.03
C LYS A 59 1.41 3.27 -11.08
N GLY A 60 0.11 3.55 -11.21
CA GLY A 60 -0.40 4.93 -11.18
C GLY A 60 -0.14 5.62 -9.84
N CYS A 61 -0.31 4.89 -8.74
CA CYS A 61 0.02 5.39 -7.41
C CYS A 61 1.52 5.65 -7.24
N VAL A 62 2.41 4.90 -7.91
CA VAL A 62 3.86 5.14 -7.88
C VAL A 62 4.20 6.52 -8.45
N GLY A 63 3.54 6.93 -9.54
CA GLY A 63 3.70 8.26 -10.10
C GLY A 63 3.31 9.35 -9.12
N MET A 64 2.14 9.21 -8.47
CA MET A 64 1.69 10.14 -7.44
C MET A 64 2.63 10.18 -6.23
N ALA A 65 3.10 9.02 -5.78
CA ALA A 65 3.98 8.94 -4.62
C ALA A 65 5.39 9.50 -4.88
N LYS A 66 5.89 9.39 -6.12
CA LYS A 66 7.13 10.07 -6.53
C LYS A 66 6.94 11.58 -6.67
N ARG A 67 5.76 12.04 -7.10
CA ARG A 67 5.46 13.47 -7.20
C ARG A 67 5.22 14.13 -5.85
N ASN A 68 4.52 13.46 -4.94
CA ASN A 68 4.14 13.97 -3.62
C ASN A 68 4.62 13.05 -2.49
N PRO A 69 5.93 12.85 -2.32
CA PRO A 69 6.46 11.94 -1.31
C PRO A 69 6.07 12.35 0.12
N ASP A 70 6.03 13.65 0.42
CA ASP A 70 5.62 14.16 1.74
C ASP A 70 4.17 13.84 2.08
N GLU A 71 3.24 14.04 1.14
CA GLU A 71 1.82 13.73 1.37
C GLU A 71 1.63 12.23 1.59
N ILE A 72 2.30 11.39 0.78
CA ILE A 72 2.21 9.94 0.93
C ILE A 72 2.81 9.50 2.25
N LEU A 73 3.96 10.02 2.65
CA LEU A 73 4.56 9.72 3.94
C LEU A 73 3.63 10.10 5.09
N ARG A 74 2.96 11.26 4.99
CA ARG A 74 2.03 11.74 6.00
C ARG A 74 0.81 10.83 6.12
N LYS A 75 0.20 10.45 4.99
CA LYS A 75 -0.91 9.48 4.95
C LYS A 75 -0.48 8.07 5.35
N LEU A 76 0.78 7.70 5.12
CA LEU A 76 1.33 6.40 5.53
C LEU A 76 1.60 6.35 7.02
N VAL A 77 2.13 7.42 7.62
CA VAL A 77 2.20 7.58 9.07
C VAL A 77 0.80 7.52 9.67
N GLU A 78 -0.19 8.15 9.06
CA GLU A 78 -1.59 8.09 9.50
C GLU A 78 -2.18 6.67 9.34
N ALA A 79 -1.97 6.01 8.21
CA ALA A 79 -2.45 4.65 7.95
C ALA A 79 -1.76 3.59 8.84
N THR A 80 -0.49 3.79 9.18
CA THR A 80 0.23 2.92 10.14
C THR A 80 -0.09 3.26 11.58
N SER A 81 -0.47 4.52 11.88
CA SER A 81 -0.92 4.92 13.23
C SER A 81 -2.39 4.53 13.51
N THR A 82 -3.19 4.32 12.47
CA THR A 82 -4.60 3.87 12.58
C THR A 82 -4.78 2.36 12.61
N VAL A 83 -3.69 1.58 12.62
CA VAL A 83 -3.72 0.19 13.07
C VAL A 83 -3.48 0.21 14.59
N PRO A 84 -4.52 0.27 15.44
CA PRO A 84 -4.33 0.00 16.86
C PRO A 84 -3.81 -1.43 16.97
N ARG A 85 -2.66 -1.51 17.63
CA ARG A 85 -1.83 -2.67 17.88
C ARG A 85 -2.59 -3.84 18.51
#